data_AF-A0A4V1TSW1-F1
#
_entry.id   AF-A0A4V1TSW1-F1
#
_cell.length_a   1.000
_cell.length_b   1.000
_cell.length_c   1.000
_cell.angle_alpha   90.00
_cell.angle_beta   90.00
_cell.angle_gamma   90.00
#
_symmetry.space_group_name_H-M   'P 1'
#
loop_
_entity.id
_entity.type
_entity.pdbx_description
1 polymer ?
#
loop_
_entity_poly.entity_id
_entity_poly.type
_entity_poly.pdbx_seq_one_letter_code
_entity_poly.pdbx_strand_id
1 'polypeptide(L)'
;EQRQAQDAAEGAYAIARQRYEAGLGNYLNVLTAETNVLAQRRQAVDLAARRLDNQVALMRALGGGYQAAPVNTAAAPAGATAAH
;
A
#
# COMPACT_ATOMS: atom_id res chain seq x y z
N GLU A 1 10.01 -10.42 -2.12
CA GLU A 1 8.68 -10.60 -1.49
C GLU A 1 7.50 -10.49 -2.46
N GLN A 2 6.89 -9.32 -2.74
CA GLN A 2 5.60 -9.27 -3.49
C GLN A 2 5.66 -9.89 -4.90
N ARG A 3 6.69 -9.59 -5.71
CA ARG A 3 6.85 -10.19 -7.05
C ARG A 3 7.03 -11.70 -6.97
N GLN A 4 7.85 -12.19 -6.04
CA GLN A 4 8.05 -13.63 -5.84
C GLN A 4 6.75 -14.32 -5.41
N ALA A 5 5.93 -13.68 -4.57
CA ALA A 5 4.62 -14.21 -4.19
C ALA A 5 3.66 -14.28 -5.38
N GLN A 6 3.68 -13.28 -6.26
CA GLN A 6 2.92 -13.29 -7.51
C GLN A 6 3.41 -14.41 -8.45
N ASP A 7 4.71 -14.52 -8.69
CA ASP A 7 5.30 -15.54 -9.57
C ASP A 7 4.99 -16.96 -9.06
N ALA A 8 5.06 -17.16 -7.73
CA ALA A 8 4.71 -18.43 -7.10
C ALA A 8 3.22 -18.77 -7.28
N ALA A 9 2.32 -17.78 -7.12
CA ALA A 9 0.89 -17.99 -7.33
C ALA A 9 0.57 -18.31 -8.80
N GLU A 10 1.20 -17.62 -9.75
CA GLU A 10 1.04 -17.86 -11.18
C GLU A 10 1.57 -19.24 -11.59
N GLY A 11 2.73 -19.65 -11.06
CA GLY A 11 3.27 -20.99 -11.24
C GLY A 11 2.36 -22.09 -10.68
N ALA A 12 1.80 -21.89 -9.48
CA ALA A 12 0.85 -22.83 -8.88
C ALA A 12 -0.43 -22.96 -9.71
N TYR A 13 -0.95 -21.85 -10.26
CA TYR A 13 -2.10 -21.86 -11.16
C TYR A 13 -1.81 -22.63 -12.45
N ALA A 14 -0.65 -22.42 -13.07
CA ALA A 14 -0.26 -23.15 -14.28
C ALA A 14 -0.21 -24.66 -14.05
N ILE A 15 0.39 -25.10 -12.93
CA ILE A 15 0.46 -26.53 -12.56
C ILE A 15 -0.94 -27.10 -12.29
N ALA A 16 -1.78 -26.37 -11.55
CA ALA A 16 -3.14 -26.80 -11.25
C ALA A 16 -3.97 -26.98 -12.52
N ARG A 17 -3.86 -26.04 -13.46
CA ARG A 17 -4.52 -26.09 -14.75
C ARG A 17 -4.05 -27.28 -15.58
N GLN A 18 -2.73 -27.49 -15.68
CA GLN A 18 -2.19 -28.63 -16.43
C GLN A 18 -2.63 -29.98 -15.85
N ARG A 19 -2.70 -30.11 -14.52
CA ARG A 19 -3.23 -31.32 -13.87
C ARG A 19 -4.72 -31.54 -14.17
N TYR A 20 -5.52 -30.48 -14.14
CA TYR A 20 -6.94 -30.56 -14.47
C TYR A 20 -7.16 -30.95 -15.93
N GLU A 21 -6.44 -30.32 -16.88
CA GLU A 21 -6.51 -30.64 -18.31
C GLU A 21 -6.05 -32.09 -18.60
N ALA A 22 -5.10 -32.61 -17.83
CA ALA A 22 -4.67 -34.01 -17.89
C ALA A 22 -5.63 -35.00 -17.19
N GLY A 23 -6.73 -34.53 -16.58
CA GLY A 23 -7.66 -35.36 -15.81
C GLY A 23 -7.10 -35.86 -14.47
N LEU A 24 -5.96 -35.31 -14.02
CA LEU A 24 -5.25 -35.70 -12.81
C LEU A 24 -5.62 -34.85 -11.59
N GLY A 25 -6.54 -33.90 -11.73
CA GLY A 25 -6.93 -32.97 -10.67
C GLY A 25 -8.37 -32.48 -10.79
N ASN A 26 -8.91 -31.98 -9.68
CA ASN A 26 -10.23 -31.37 -9.62
C ASN A 26 -10.15 -29.89 -10.03
N TYR A 27 -11.19 -29.39 -10.70
CA TYR A 27 -11.36 -27.98 -11.04
C TYR A 27 -11.30 -27.05 -9.81
N LEU A 28 -11.70 -27.53 -8.62
CA LEU A 28 -11.56 -26.76 -7.38
C LEU A 28 -10.10 -26.36 -7.07
N ASN A 29 -9.12 -27.17 -7.48
CA ASN A 29 -7.71 -26.82 -7.31
C ASN A 29 -7.30 -25.66 -8.23
N VAL A 30 -7.81 -25.64 -9.47
CA VAL A 30 -7.61 -24.54 -10.42
C VAL A 30 -8.22 -23.26 -9.87
N LEU A 31 -9.46 -23.34 -9.39
CA LEU A 31 -10.18 -22.19 -8.84
C LEU A 31 -9.50 -21.61 -7.59
N THR A 32 -8.99 -22.49 -6.71
CA THR A 32 -8.24 -22.06 -5.52
C THR A 32 -6.94 -21.35 -5.93
N ALA A 33 -6.20 -21.89 -6.89
CA ALA A 33 -4.97 -21.27 -7.38
C ALA A 33 -5.26 -19.93 -8.10
N GLU A 34 -6.35 -19.85 -8.87
CA GLU A 34 -6.80 -18.62 -9.52
C GLU A 34 -7.17 -17.53 -8.50
N THR A 35 -7.86 -17.91 -7.42
CA THR A 35 -8.19 -17.00 -6.32
C THR A 35 -6.92 -16.44 -5.68
N ASN A 36 -5.88 -17.26 -5.50
CA ASN A 36 -4.60 -16.81 -4.97
C ASN A 36 -3.90 -15.82 -5.92
N VAL A 37 -3.88 -16.08 -7.23
CA VAL A 37 -3.35 -15.15 -8.24
C VAL A 37 -4.08 -13.80 -8.17
N LEU A 38 -5.40 -13.82 -8.10
CA LEU A 38 -6.21 -12.61 -8.02
C LEU A 38 -5.93 -11.82 -6.72
N ALA A 39 -5.76 -12.50 -5.59
CA ALA A 39 -5.39 -11.87 -4.33
C ALA A 39 -4.03 -11.15 -4.43
N GLN A 40 -3.01 -11.79 -5.02
CA GLN A 40 -1.69 -11.19 -5.23
C GLN A 40 -1.75 -9.95 -6.14
N ARG A 41 -2.58 -10.02 -7.20
CA ARG A 41 -2.79 -8.86 -8.11
C ARG A 41 -3.44 -7.68 -7.40
N ARG A 42 -4.45 -7.92 -6.56
CA ARG A 42 -5.08 -6.86 -5.76
C ARG A 42 -4.07 -6.21 -4.81
N GLN A 43 -3.27 -7.01 -4.11
CA GLN A 43 -2.22 -6.49 -3.23
C GLN A 43 -1.19 -5.62 -3.98
N ALA A 44 -0.85 -5.99 -5.22
CA ALA A 44 0.04 -5.18 -6.08
C ALA A 44 -0.55 -3.80 -6.36
N VAL A 45 -1.85 -3.76 -6.71
CA VAL A 45 -2.59 -2.51 -7.00
C VAL A 45 -2.69 -1.64 -5.74
N ASP A 46 -3.03 -2.23 -4.59
CA ASP A 46 -3.11 -1.50 -3.32
C ASP A 46 -1.76 -0.88 -2.93
N LEU A 47 -0.66 -1.61 -3.15
CA LEU A 47 0.69 -1.08 -2.91
C LEU A 47 1.02 0.07 -3.86
N ALA A 48 0.62 -0.02 -5.13
CA ALA A 48 0.81 1.06 -6.09
C ALA A 48 0.01 2.32 -5.70
N ALA A 49 -1.25 2.15 -5.27
CA ALA A 49 -2.09 3.24 -4.78
C ALA A 49 -1.44 3.93 -3.56
N ARG A 50 -1.00 3.18 -2.56
CA ARG A 50 -0.30 3.72 -1.38
C ARG A 50 0.97 4.48 -1.74
N ARG A 51 1.72 4.02 -2.75
CA ARG A 51 2.90 4.73 -3.24
C ARG A 51 2.54 6.08 -3.85
N LEU A 52 1.45 6.17 -4.61
CA LEU A 52 0.96 7.42 -5.15
C LEU A 52 0.51 8.37 -4.04
N ASP A 53 -0.25 7.88 -3.06
CA ASP A 53 -0.67 8.68 -1.90
C ASP A 53 0.52 9.25 -1.14
N ASN A 54 1.55 8.43 -0.92
CA ASN A 54 2.79 8.86 -0.28
C ASN A 54 3.55 9.91 -1.11
N GLN A 55 3.58 9.77 -2.44
CA GLN A 55 4.19 10.77 -3.33
C GLN A 55 3.45 12.10 -3.25
N VAL A 56 2.12 12.09 -3.26
CA VAL A 56 1.29 13.30 -3.11
C VAL A 56 1.51 13.95 -1.74
N ALA A 57 1.56 13.16 -0.66
CA ALA A 57 1.85 13.65 0.69
C ALA A 57 3.24 14.30 0.77
N LEU A 58 4.24 13.68 0.14
CA LEU A 58 5.60 14.21 0.09
C LEU A 58 5.67 15.53 -0.72
N MET A 59 5.03 15.60 -1.88
CA MET A 59 4.93 16.84 -2.67
C MET A 59 4.26 17.97 -1.88
N ARG A 60 3.20 17.66 -1.13
CA ARG A 60 2.52 18.62 -0.25
C ARG A 60 3.47 19.11 0.86
N ALA A 61 4.23 18.22 1.48
CA ALA A 61 5.17 18.57 2.54
C ALA A 61 6.39 19.37 2.06
N LEU A 62 6.88 19.13 0.83
CA LEU A 62 8.10 19.76 0.28
C LEU A 62 7.87 21.11 -0.43
N GLY A 63 6.63 21.53 -0.66
CA GLY A 63 6.41 22.80 -1.38
C GLY A 63 4.97 23.15 -1.73
N GLY A 64 4.02 22.22 -1.61
CA GLY A 64 2.59 22.52 -1.66
C GLY A 64 2.01 23.10 -0.36
N GLY A 65 2.90 23.38 0.62
CA GLY A 65 2.59 23.79 2.00
C GLY A 65 3.20 25.11 2.44
N TYR A 66 3.58 26.03 1.53
CA TYR A 66 3.65 27.45 1.92
C TYR A 66 2.24 28.03 1.89
N GLN A 67 1.44 27.67 2.88
CA GLN A 67 0.54 28.65 3.46
C GLN A 67 1.13 28.93 4.82
N ALA A 68 1.74 30.12 4.93
CA ALA A 68 1.90 30.77 6.21
C ALA A 68 0.51 30.80 6.85
N ALA A 69 0.19 29.80 7.67
CA ALA A 69 -0.69 30.07 8.79
C ALA A 69 -0.06 31.29 9.45
N PRO A 70 -0.78 32.41 9.63
CA PRO A 70 -0.26 33.48 10.42
C PRO A 70 0.09 32.83 11.75
N VAL A 71 1.39 32.76 12.04
CA VAL A 71 1.86 32.57 13.40
C VAL A 71 1.21 33.75 14.10
N ASN A 72 0.11 33.49 14.78
CA ASN A 72 -0.50 34.47 15.64
C ASN A 72 0.46 34.56 16.81
N THR A 73 1.56 35.29 16.60
CA THR A 73 2.45 35.81 17.62
C THR A 73 1.63 36.85 18.36
N ALA A 74 0.60 36.40 19.07
CA ALA A 74 -0.08 37.20 20.06
C ALA A 74 0.99 37.43 21.14
N ALA A 75 1.51 38.65 21.08
CA ALA A 75 2.59 39.17 21.88
C ALA A 75 2.44 38.78 23.36
N ALA A 76 3.58 38.39 23.94
CA ALA A 76 3.78 38.53 25.37
C ALA A 76 3.47 39.97 25.79
N PRO A 77 2.99 40.16 27.02
CA PRO A 77 3.53 41.19 27.86
C PRO A 77 4.38 40.52 28.94
N ALA A 78 5.63 40.94 28.96
CA ALA A 78 6.49 40.81 30.11
C ALA A 78 5.84 41.42 31.35
N GLY A 79 6.05 40.82 32.51
CA GLY A 79 6.00 41.54 33.78
C GLY A 79 5.60 40.72 34.99
N ALA A 80 6.45 40.80 36.03
CA ALA A 80 6.18 40.58 37.45
C ALA A 80 6.09 39.10 37.91
N THR A 81 6.71 38.59 38.98
CA THR A 81 7.74 38.98 39.98
C THR A 81 7.70 37.85 41.04
N ALA A 82 8.80 37.67 41.79
CA ALA A 82 8.85 37.10 43.15
C ALA A 82 8.55 35.58 43.31
N ALA A 83 9.56 34.76 43.63
CA ALA A 83 10.11 34.54 44.97
C ALA A 83 9.14 33.80 45.92
N HIS A 84 9.28 32.49 46.03
CA HIS A 84 9.51 31.68 47.24
C HIS A 84 9.64 30.21 46.86
#